data_AF-A0AAW2Z0M5-F1
#
_entry.id   AF-A0AAW2Z0M5-F1
#
_cell.length_a   1.000
_cell.length_b   1.000
_cell.length_c   1.000
_cell.angle_alpha   90.00
_cell.angle_beta   90.00
_cell.angle_gamma   90.00
#
_symmetry.space_group_name_H-M   'P 1'
#
loop_
_entity.id
_entity.type
_entity.pdbx_description
1 polymer ?
#
loop_
_entity_poly.entity_id
_entity_poly.type
_entity_poly.pdbx_seq_one_letter_code
_entity_poly.pdbx_strand_id
1 'polypeptide(L)'
;MTDVVPQVHPHTRFVAISATYLSRDFKSEDITDRDREDMIFFFGSKRSWVFPANEEEREESLKQPTKYLEFDKTFIDMILDKESKGLCYWLKPDCDFKKVSEFFANIKDPVTGEKICVSSEHNKDGGLILDERWWYDVYNQRMSQFGARAQMVIDNYRDGEHDYNCVMELIAQSQPHLKPVLRFH
;
A
#
# COMPACT_ATOMS: atom_id res chain seq x y z
N MET A 1 -10.04 34.88 23.82
CA MET A 1 -10.57 33.70 23.13
C MET A 1 -9.36 32.93 22.64
N THR A 2 -9.01 31.85 23.33
CA THR A 2 -7.93 30.97 22.91
C THR A 2 -8.47 30.10 21.79
N ASP A 3 -8.00 30.32 20.58
CA ASP A 3 -8.27 29.45 19.44
C ASP A 3 -7.74 28.06 19.77
N VAL A 4 -8.67 27.16 20.10
CA VAL A 4 -8.39 25.73 20.18
C VAL A 4 -8.22 25.27 18.75
N VAL A 5 -6.97 25.28 18.26
CA VAL A 5 -6.62 24.61 17.02
C VAL A 5 -7.05 23.15 17.20
N PRO A 6 -8.00 22.63 16.41
CA PRO A 6 -8.39 21.24 16.52
C PRO A 6 -7.14 20.40 16.29
N GLN A 7 -6.76 19.58 17.27
CA GLN A 7 -5.79 18.53 17.01
C GLN A 7 -6.46 17.55 16.05
N VAL A 8 -6.21 17.73 14.76
CA VAL A 8 -6.60 16.78 13.73
C VAL A 8 -5.75 15.55 13.97
N HIS A 9 -6.27 14.59 14.74
CA HIS A 9 -5.68 13.27 14.76
C HIS A 9 -5.64 12.77 13.30
N PRO A 10 -4.48 12.31 12.80
CA PRO A 10 -4.38 11.85 11.43
C PRO A 10 -5.42 10.74 11.24
N HIS A 11 -6.34 10.97 10.31
CA HIS A 11 -7.35 9.99 9.95
C HIS A 11 -6.65 8.70 9.51
N THR A 12 -7.04 7.56 10.08
CA THR A 12 -6.52 6.26 9.64
C THR A 12 -6.88 6.03 8.19
N ARG A 13 -5.88 5.81 7.34
CA ARG A 13 -6.07 5.53 5.91
C ARG A 13 -5.80 4.07 5.60
N PHE A 14 -6.62 3.47 4.75
CA PHE A 14 -6.40 2.11 4.30
C PHE A 14 -5.31 2.04 3.23
N VAL A 15 -4.49 0.98 3.29
CA VAL A 15 -3.56 0.62 2.21
C VAL A 15 -3.97 -0.74 1.66
N ALA A 16 -4.64 -0.75 0.51
CA ALA A 16 -5.01 -1.99 -0.16
C ALA A 16 -3.80 -2.61 -0.85
N ILE A 17 -3.40 -3.79 -0.39
CA ILE A 17 -2.15 -4.43 -0.84
C ILE A 17 -2.34 -5.38 -2.04
N SER A 18 -3.57 -5.61 -2.51
CA SER A 18 -3.83 -6.55 -3.61
C SER A 18 -4.98 -6.10 -4.48
N ALA A 19 -4.71 -5.88 -5.78
CA ALA A 19 -5.73 -5.56 -6.76
C ALA A 19 -6.76 -6.71 -6.90
N THR A 20 -6.32 -7.97 -6.80
CA THR A 20 -7.20 -9.15 -6.91
C THR A 20 -8.20 -9.25 -5.77
N TYR A 21 -7.79 -8.94 -4.54
CA TYR A 21 -8.71 -8.97 -3.40
C TYR A 21 -9.57 -7.71 -3.36
N LEU A 22 -8.98 -6.54 -3.59
CA LEU A 22 -9.75 -5.30 -3.63
C LEU A 22 -10.82 -5.33 -4.73
N SER A 23 -10.57 -5.94 -5.90
CA SER A 23 -11.57 -6.05 -6.97
C SER A 23 -12.83 -6.82 -6.57
N ARG A 24 -12.76 -7.65 -5.51
CA ARG A 24 -13.90 -8.39 -4.96
C ARG A 24 -14.62 -7.59 -3.89
N ASP A 25 -13.88 -6.78 -3.14
CA ASP A 25 -14.38 -6.14 -1.92
C ASP A 25 -14.66 -4.64 -2.11
N PHE A 26 -14.26 -4.00 -3.22
CA PHE A 26 -14.34 -2.53 -3.38
C PHE A 26 -15.77 -1.96 -3.31
N LYS A 27 -16.78 -2.79 -3.57
CA LYS A 27 -18.21 -2.47 -3.44
C LYS A 27 -18.80 -2.90 -2.08
N SER A 28 -17.98 -3.41 -1.15
CA SER A 28 -18.45 -3.78 0.19
C SER A 28 -19.00 -2.55 0.93
N GLU A 29 -20.04 -2.78 1.72
CA GLU A 29 -20.62 -1.78 2.62
C GLU A 29 -19.66 -1.40 3.76
N ASP A 30 -18.66 -2.24 4.04
CA ASP A 30 -17.62 -1.97 5.05
C ASP A 30 -16.60 -0.91 4.59
N ILE A 31 -16.64 -0.52 3.32
CA ILE A 31 -15.82 0.54 2.75
C ILE A 31 -16.71 1.76 2.54
N THR A 32 -16.49 2.82 3.31
CA THR A 32 -17.21 4.07 3.11
C THR A 32 -16.72 4.80 1.86
N ASP A 33 -17.49 5.76 1.35
CA ASP A 33 -17.04 6.57 0.21
C ASP A 33 -15.78 7.37 0.52
N ARG A 34 -15.66 7.82 1.77
CA ARG A 34 -14.43 8.45 2.27
C ARG A 34 -13.26 7.47 2.24
N ASP A 35 -13.45 6.24 2.69
CA ASP A 35 -12.38 5.23 2.61
C ASP A 35 -11.97 4.98 1.16
N ARG A 36 -12.94 4.87 0.23
CA ARG A 36 -12.63 4.73 -1.20
C ARG A 36 -11.84 5.92 -1.72
N GLU A 37 -12.15 7.13 -1.31
CA GLU A 37 -11.46 8.36 -1.73
C GLU A 37 -10.05 8.48 -1.13
N ASP A 38 -9.87 8.08 0.12
CA ASP A 38 -8.63 8.27 0.88
C ASP A 38 -7.65 7.09 0.82
N MET A 39 -8.12 5.91 0.37
CA MET A 39 -7.33 4.67 0.31
C MET A 39 -6.14 4.78 -0.64
N ILE A 40 -5.01 4.21 -0.21
CA ILE A 40 -3.78 4.06 -0.99
C ILE A 40 -3.73 2.64 -1.56
N PHE A 41 -3.29 2.51 -2.80
CA PHE A 41 -3.12 1.23 -3.48
C PHE A 41 -1.63 0.90 -3.57
N PHE A 42 -1.24 -0.25 -3.04
CA PHE A 42 0.11 -0.79 -3.21
C PHE A 42 0.02 -2.22 -3.71
N PHE A 43 0.24 -2.43 -5.00
CA PHE A 43 0.00 -3.73 -5.62
C PHE A 43 1.30 -4.44 -5.96
N GLY A 44 1.46 -5.68 -5.51
CA GLY A 44 2.59 -6.57 -5.85
C GLY A 44 2.64 -7.02 -7.32
N SER A 45 1.67 -6.64 -8.13
CA SER A 45 1.52 -7.02 -9.54
C SER A 45 2.19 -6.02 -10.49
N LYS A 46 2.28 -6.37 -11.78
CA LYS A 46 2.60 -5.40 -12.83
C LYS A 46 1.38 -4.57 -13.19
N ARG A 47 1.59 -3.29 -13.53
CA ARG A 47 0.56 -2.43 -14.11
C ARG A 47 0.01 -3.01 -15.42
N SER A 48 0.88 -3.52 -16.29
CA SER A 48 0.52 -4.09 -17.60
C SER A 48 -0.38 -5.33 -17.52
N TRP A 49 -0.43 -6.01 -16.37
CA TRP A 49 -1.38 -7.11 -16.19
C TRP A 49 -2.82 -6.61 -16.10
N VAL A 50 -3.04 -5.39 -15.59
CA VAL A 50 -4.37 -4.76 -15.47
C VAL A 50 -4.66 -3.88 -16.68
N PHE A 51 -3.63 -3.20 -17.20
CA PHE A 51 -3.72 -2.25 -18.30
C PHE A 51 -2.74 -2.61 -19.42
N PRO A 52 -2.95 -3.72 -20.15
CA PRO A 52 -2.04 -4.08 -21.24
C PRO A 52 -2.10 -3.02 -22.35
N ALA A 53 -0.94 -2.51 -22.76
CA ALA A 53 -0.80 -1.53 -23.82
C ALA A 53 -0.72 -2.16 -25.22
N ASN A 54 -0.40 -3.45 -25.31
CA ASN A 54 -0.21 -4.19 -26.54
C ASN A 54 -0.59 -5.66 -26.38
N GLU A 55 -0.54 -6.42 -27.48
CA GLU A 55 -0.94 -7.84 -27.48
C GLU A 55 -0.01 -8.71 -26.63
N GLU A 56 1.29 -8.42 -26.59
CA GLU A 56 2.25 -9.16 -25.77
C GLU A 56 1.92 -9.05 -24.27
N GLU A 57 1.66 -7.84 -23.78
CA GLU A 57 1.23 -7.60 -22.40
C GLU A 57 -0.14 -8.22 -22.11
N ARG A 58 -1.05 -8.24 -23.09
CA ARG A 58 -2.36 -8.89 -22.98
C ARG A 58 -2.19 -10.40 -22.82
N GLU A 59 -1.36 -11.03 -23.63
CA GLU A 59 -1.03 -12.46 -23.51
C GLU A 59 -0.33 -12.76 -22.17
N GLU A 60 0.56 -11.88 -21.69
CA GLU A 60 1.18 -12.02 -20.38
C GLU A 60 0.14 -11.96 -19.24
N SER A 61 -0.82 -11.02 -19.32
CA SER A 61 -1.93 -10.91 -18.37
C SER A 61 -2.77 -12.18 -18.33
N LEU A 62 -3.12 -12.74 -19.50
CA LEU A 62 -3.90 -13.98 -19.62
C LEU A 62 -3.22 -15.21 -19.00
N LYS A 63 -1.88 -15.22 -18.90
CA LYS A 63 -1.10 -16.29 -18.25
C LYS A 63 -1.11 -16.18 -16.72
N GLN A 64 -1.54 -15.05 -16.15
CA GLN A 64 -1.57 -14.88 -14.70
C GLN A 64 -2.72 -15.67 -14.07
N PRO A 65 -2.55 -16.16 -12.82
CA PRO A 65 -3.62 -16.87 -12.12
C PRO A 65 -4.87 -16.00 -11.87
N THR A 66 -4.69 -14.69 -11.78
CA THR A 66 -5.79 -13.73 -11.67
C THR A 66 -6.25 -13.30 -13.05
N LYS A 67 -7.56 -13.29 -13.25
CA LYS A 67 -8.21 -12.79 -14.46
C LYS A 67 -8.34 -11.26 -14.45
N TYR A 68 -7.22 -10.55 -14.57
CA TYR A 68 -7.19 -9.09 -14.48
C TYR A 68 -8.04 -8.39 -15.55
N LEU A 69 -8.12 -8.95 -16.76
CA LEU A 69 -8.93 -8.40 -17.86
C LEU A 69 -10.45 -8.53 -17.64
N GLU A 70 -10.88 -9.30 -16.65
CA GLU A 70 -12.29 -9.46 -16.26
C GLU A 70 -12.67 -8.57 -15.07
N PHE A 71 -11.79 -7.67 -14.62
CA PHE A 71 -12.09 -6.73 -13.56
C PHE A 71 -13.23 -5.78 -13.94
N ASP A 72 -14.06 -5.45 -12.95
CA ASP A 72 -15.18 -4.53 -13.11
C ASP A 72 -14.71 -3.16 -13.60
N LYS A 73 -15.41 -2.58 -14.58
CA LYS A 73 -15.03 -1.29 -15.17
C LYS A 73 -14.91 -0.18 -14.12
N THR A 74 -15.81 -0.12 -13.14
CA THR A 74 -15.76 0.90 -12.09
C THR A 74 -14.56 0.73 -11.17
N PHE A 75 -14.10 -0.51 -10.96
CA PHE A 75 -12.86 -0.78 -10.24
C PHE A 75 -11.62 -0.32 -11.03
N ILE A 76 -11.61 -0.61 -12.33
CA ILE A 76 -10.55 -0.15 -13.25
C ILE A 76 -10.48 1.38 -13.29
N ASP A 77 -11.62 2.05 -13.41
CA ASP A 77 -11.72 3.51 -13.39
C ASP A 77 -11.19 4.08 -12.04
N MET A 78 -11.48 3.40 -10.92
CA MET A 78 -10.96 3.79 -9.60
C MET A 78 -9.43 3.64 -9.52
N ILE A 79 -8.83 2.57 -10.06
CA ILE A 79 -7.37 2.44 -10.08
C ILE A 79 -6.72 3.59 -10.87
N LEU A 80 -7.27 3.93 -12.04
CA LEU A 80 -6.76 5.05 -12.85
C LEU A 80 -6.88 6.39 -12.13
N ASP A 81 -7.99 6.63 -11.44
CA ASP A 81 -8.17 7.81 -10.59
C ASP A 81 -7.09 7.87 -9.50
N LYS A 82 -6.83 6.76 -8.79
CA LYS A 82 -5.77 6.69 -7.77
C LYS A 82 -4.38 6.90 -8.33
N GLU A 83 -4.06 6.33 -9.48
CA GLU A 83 -2.79 6.60 -10.16
C GLU A 83 -2.62 8.08 -10.49
N SER A 84 -3.67 8.72 -11.02
CA SER A 84 -3.63 10.15 -11.38
C SER A 84 -3.40 11.07 -10.17
N LYS A 85 -3.81 10.62 -8.98
CA LYS A 85 -3.63 11.32 -7.70
C LYS A 85 -2.32 10.96 -6.99
N GLY A 86 -1.50 10.07 -7.54
CA GLY A 86 -0.29 9.57 -6.88
C GLY A 86 -0.56 8.70 -5.66
N LEU A 87 -1.73 8.05 -5.61
CA LEU A 87 -2.18 7.16 -4.53
C LEU A 87 -2.09 5.67 -4.89
N CYS A 88 -1.42 5.33 -6.00
CA CYS A 88 -1.27 3.95 -6.45
C CYS A 88 0.18 3.67 -6.85
N TYR A 89 0.73 2.56 -6.36
CA TYR A 89 2.07 2.07 -6.72
C TYR A 89 2.03 0.60 -7.10
N TRP A 90 2.79 0.24 -8.13
CA TRP A 90 2.97 -1.13 -8.62
C TRP A 90 4.39 -1.59 -8.32
N LEU A 91 4.55 -2.67 -7.57
CA LEU A 91 5.87 -3.18 -7.21
C LEU A 91 6.63 -3.71 -8.42
N LYS A 92 5.94 -4.39 -9.35
CA LYS A 92 6.58 -5.00 -10.52
C LYS A 92 6.53 -4.03 -11.71
N PRO A 93 7.59 -3.96 -12.53
CA PRO A 93 8.69 -4.93 -12.62
C PRO A 93 9.89 -4.64 -11.71
N ASP A 94 9.93 -3.49 -11.04
CA ASP A 94 11.12 -3.01 -10.34
C ASP A 94 11.53 -3.89 -9.15
N CYS A 95 10.55 -4.42 -8.41
CA CYS A 95 10.77 -5.21 -7.20
C CYS A 95 11.70 -4.51 -6.19
N ASP A 96 11.66 -3.18 -6.13
CA ASP A 96 12.58 -2.37 -5.33
C ASP A 96 11.84 -1.63 -4.22
N PHE A 97 11.99 -2.13 -2.98
CA PHE A 97 11.35 -1.51 -1.83
C PHE A 97 11.91 -0.13 -1.47
N LYS A 98 13.09 0.27 -1.95
CA LYS A 98 13.55 1.66 -1.78
C LYS A 98 12.64 2.63 -2.53
N LYS A 99 12.25 2.29 -3.77
CA LYS A 99 11.27 3.06 -4.53
C LYS A 99 9.88 3.03 -3.88
N VAL A 100 9.49 1.90 -3.30
CA VAL A 100 8.25 1.82 -2.51
C VAL A 100 8.32 2.75 -1.29
N SER A 101 9.44 2.77 -0.58
CA SER A 101 9.68 3.66 0.56
C SER A 101 9.62 5.13 0.15
N GLU A 102 10.25 5.49 -0.97
CA GLU A 102 10.17 6.83 -1.55
C GLU A 102 8.75 7.20 -1.97
N PHE A 103 7.97 6.26 -2.51
CA PHE A 103 6.55 6.45 -2.78
C PHE A 103 5.83 6.83 -1.48
N PHE A 104 5.89 5.99 -0.42
CA PHE A 104 5.25 6.29 0.87
C PHE A 104 5.70 7.63 1.46
N ALA A 105 7.00 7.95 1.40
CA ALA A 105 7.55 9.21 1.89
C ALA A 105 7.01 10.45 1.18
N ASN A 106 6.49 10.30 -0.05
CA ASN A 106 6.07 11.40 -0.90
C ASN A 106 4.56 11.41 -1.23
N ILE A 107 3.79 10.44 -0.75
CA ILE A 107 2.32 10.46 -0.93
C ILE A 107 1.76 11.71 -0.28
N LYS A 108 0.96 12.44 -1.05
CA LYS A 108 0.24 13.62 -0.57
C LYS A 108 -1.24 13.36 -0.52
N ASP A 109 -1.87 13.94 0.48
CA ASP A 109 -3.32 14.04 0.56
C ASP A 109 -3.79 14.91 -0.63
N PRO A 110 -4.68 14.40 -1.50
CA PRO A 110 -5.11 15.13 -2.69
C PRO A 110 -5.95 16.37 -2.37
N VAL A 111 -6.51 16.47 -1.15
CA VAL A 111 -7.33 17.59 -0.70
C VAL A 111 -6.47 18.66 -0.05
N THR A 112 -5.58 18.28 0.87
CA THR A 112 -4.76 19.25 1.63
C THR A 112 -3.42 19.56 0.96
N GLY A 113 -2.92 18.66 0.11
CA GLY A 113 -1.58 18.73 -0.48
C GLY A 113 -0.45 18.40 0.50
N GLU A 114 -0.76 18.09 1.75
CA GLU A 114 0.20 17.72 2.79
C GLU A 114 0.64 16.26 2.65
N LYS A 115 1.81 15.92 3.19
CA LYS A 115 2.27 14.52 3.21
C LYS A 115 1.37 13.69 4.11
N ILE A 116 0.97 12.52 3.63
CA ILE A 116 0.19 11.56 4.42
C ILE A 116 1.09 10.92 5.48
N CYS A 117 2.22 10.36 5.04
CA CYS A 117 3.15 9.67 5.93
C CYS A 117 3.99 10.68 6.72
N VAL A 118 4.26 10.34 7.98
CA VAL A 118 4.99 11.20 8.92
C VAL A 118 6.35 10.62 9.22
N SER A 119 7.34 11.49 9.38
CA SER A 119 8.67 11.09 9.81
C SER A 119 8.67 10.64 11.27
N SER A 120 9.38 9.58 11.59
CA SER A 120 9.69 9.19 12.98
C SER A 120 11.20 9.09 13.19
N GLU A 121 11.60 8.72 14.41
CA GLU A 121 13.01 8.43 14.73
C GLU A 121 13.61 7.34 13.82
N HIS A 122 12.79 6.40 13.37
CA HIS A 122 13.21 5.21 12.63
C HIS A 122 12.95 5.30 11.11
N ASN A 123 12.24 6.34 10.64
CA ASN A 123 12.01 6.64 9.23
C ASN A 123 11.92 8.16 9.01
N LYS A 124 13.08 8.82 9.03
CA LYS A 124 13.18 10.29 9.06
C LYS A 124 12.56 11.01 7.85
N ASP A 125 12.39 10.31 6.74
CA ASP A 125 11.78 10.79 5.51
C ASP A 125 10.28 10.53 5.42
N GLY A 126 9.71 9.75 6.35
CA GLY A 126 8.33 9.27 6.31
C GLY A 126 8.12 8.06 5.40
N GLY A 127 9.18 7.35 5.02
CA GLY A 127 9.09 6.13 4.21
C GLY A 127 8.81 4.87 5.02
N LEU A 128 9.20 3.73 4.45
CA LEU A 128 9.18 2.42 5.10
C LEU A 128 10.47 2.19 5.90
N ILE A 129 10.39 1.46 7.02
CA ILE A 129 11.54 1.07 7.84
C ILE A 129 12.26 -0.09 7.14
N LEU A 130 13.19 0.26 6.25
CA LEU A 130 14.08 -0.69 5.54
C LEU A 130 15.43 -0.84 6.25
N ASP A 131 15.40 -0.93 7.58
CA ASP A 131 16.57 -1.07 8.44
C ASP A 131 16.55 -2.42 9.16
N GLU A 132 17.44 -3.33 8.74
CA GLU A 132 17.54 -4.67 9.33
C GLU A 132 17.80 -4.62 10.85
N ARG A 133 18.59 -3.65 11.32
CA ARG A 133 18.90 -3.53 12.76
C ARG A 133 17.67 -3.18 13.55
N TRP A 134 16.82 -2.29 13.03
CA TRP A 134 15.55 -1.97 13.66
C TRP A 134 14.66 -3.20 13.82
N TRP A 135 14.57 -4.03 12.78
CA TRP A 135 13.77 -5.26 12.80
C TRP A 135 14.30 -6.33 13.78
N TYR A 136 15.60 -6.38 14.07
CA TYR A 136 16.13 -7.30 15.08
C TYR A 136 16.12 -6.73 16.50
N ASP A 137 16.42 -5.43 16.65
CA ASP A 137 16.72 -4.83 17.96
C ASP A 137 15.49 -4.13 18.57
N VAL A 138 14.59 -3.61 17.74
CA VAL A 138 13.45 -2.77 18.17
C VAL A 138 12.11 -3.46 17.95
N TYR A 139 11.93 -4.15 16.82
CA TYR A 139 10.67 -4.82 16.52
C TYR A 139 10.35 -5.91 17.55
N ASN A 140 9.19 -5.77 18.20
CA ASN A 140 8.70 -6.75 19.15
C ASN A 140 7.74 -7.72 18.47
N GLN A 141 8.22 -8.93 18.17
CA GLN A 141 7.43 -10.00 17.54
C GLN A 141 6.09 -10.28 18.25
N ARG A 142 6.02 -10.10 19.58
CA ARG A 142 4.78 -10.33 20.35
C ARG A 142 3.69 -9.30 20.04
N MET A 143 4.07 -8.18 19.45
CA MET A 143 3.20 -7.09 19.02
C MET A 143 2.95 -7.10 17.51
N SER A 144 3.37 -8.17 16.81
CA SER A 144 3.10 -8.35 15.38
C SER A 144 1.60 -8.31 15.11
N GLN A 145 1.20 -7.49 14.14
CA GLN A 145 -0.20 -7.38 13.73
C GLN A 145 -0.59 -8.44 12.69
N PHE A 146 0.39 -8.91 11.90
CA PHE A 146 0.16 -9.82 10.77
C PHE A 146 0.95 -11.12 10.86
N GLY A 147 1.60 -11.37 12.00
CA GLY A 147 2.34 -12.60 12.30
C GLY A 147 3.71 -12.72 11.61
N ALA A 148 4.17 -11.69 10.92
CA ALA A 148 5.45 -11.73 10.20
C ALA A 148 6.64 -11.66 11.17
N ARG A 149 7.67 -12.46 10.90
CA ARG A 149 8.93 -12.42 11.66
C ARG A 149 9.87 -11.37 11.11
N ALA A 150 10.71 -10.78 11.97
CA ALA A 150 11.75 -9.82 11.56
C ALA A 150 12.51 -10.27 10.30
N GLN A 151 13.06 -11.49 10.34
CA GLN A 151 13.77 -12.08 9.20
C GLN A 151 12.91 -12.15 7.94
N MET A 152 11.64 -12.54 8.07
CA MET A 152 10.75 -12.67 6.91
C MET A 152 10.44 -11.32 6.27
N VAL A 153 10.27 -10.26 7.08
CA VAL A 153 10.08 -8.91 6.57
C VAL A 153 11.34 -8.43 5.86
N ILE A 154 12.51 -8.65 6.47
CA ILE A 154 13.83 -8.32 5.91
C ILE A 154 14.04 -8.99 4.56
N ASP A 155 13.89 -10.31 4.50
CA ASP A 155 14.07 -11.09 3.27
C ASP A 155 13.09 -10.62 2.21
N ASN A 156 11.81 -10.41 2.58
CA ASN A 156 10.78 -9.96 1.65
C ASN A 156 11.14 -8.64 0.97
N TYR A 157 11.54 -7.60 1.72
CA TYR A 157 11.86 -6.31 1.08
C TYR A 157 13.22 -6.32 0.37
N ARG A 158 14.16 -7.19 0.77
CA ARG A 158 15.46 -7.33 0.09
C ARG A 158 15.34 -8.03 -1.24
N ASP A 159 14.52 -9.07 -1.29
CA ASP A 159 14.32 -9.90 -2.46
C ASP A 159 13.25 -9.33 -3.40
N GLY A 160 12.59 -8.23 -2.99
CA GLY A 160 11.57 -7.58 -3.77
C GLY A 160 10.27 -8.40 -3.86
N GLU A 161 10.04 -9.25 -2.86
CA GLU A 161 8.85 -10.08 -2.77
C GLU A 161 7.65 -9.30 -2.24
N HIS A 162 6.47 -9.88 -2.41
CA HIS A 162 5.22 -9.28 -1.97
C HIS A 162 4.38 -10.28 -1.17
N ASP A 163 5.03 -10.96 -0.21
CA ASP A 163 4.31 -11.71 0.81
C ASP A 163 3.43 -10.76 1.61
N TYR A 164 2.15 -11.08 1.66
CA TYR A 164 1.16 -10.16 2.21
C TYR A 164 1.39 -9.88 3.69
N ASN A 165 1.73 -10.88 4.50
CA ASN A 165 1.94 -10.66 5.92
C ASN A 165 3.19 -9.80 6.15
N CYS A 166 4.26 -10.05 5.41
CA CYS A 166 5.49 -9.25 5.50
C CYS A 166 5.27 -7.79 5.08
N VAL A 167 4.58 -7.56 3.96
CA VAL A 167 4.27 -6.21 3.47
C VAL A 167 3.36 -5.45 4.43
N MET A 168 2.30 -6.10 4.93
CA MET A 168 1.37 -5.47 5.86
C MET A 168 2.07 -5.14 7.18
N GLU A 169 2.91 -6.04 7.71
CA GLU A 169 3.70 -5.74 8.91
C GLU A 169 4.67 -4.58 8.67
N LEU A 170 5.38 -4.58 7.53
CA LEU A 170 6.29 -3.49 7.16
C LEU A 170 5.57 -2.14 7.15
N ILE A 171 4.41 -2.03 6.51
CA ILE A 171 3.63 -0.79 6.45
C ILE A 171 3.15 -0.38 7.84
N ALA A 172 2.55 -1.30 8.61
CA ALA A 172 1.97 -0.98 9.90
C ALA A 172 3.01 -0.56 10.96
N GLN A 173 4.20 -1.17 10.94
CA GLN A 173 5.31 -0.78 11.81
C GLN A 173 5.95 0.55 11.36
N SER A 174 6.00 0.81 10.06
CA SER A 174 6.57 2.06 9.52
C SER A 174 5.66 3.26 9.70
N GLN A 175 4.35 3.08 9.51
CA GLN A 175 3.36 4.14 9.50
C GLN A 175 2.12 3.70 10.30
N PRO A 176 2.10 3.89 11.63
CA PRO A 176 1.02 3.39 12.49
C PRO A 176 -0.39 3.95 12.23
N HIS A 177 -0.50 5.04 11.47
CA HIS A 177 -1.77 5.62 11.05
C HIS A 177 -2.26 5.06 9.70
N LEU A 178 -1.45 4.27 9.00
CA LEU A 178 -1.85 3.52 7.83
C LEU A 178 -2.29 2.11 8.26
N LYS A 179 -3.44 1.68 7.76
CA LYS A 179 -4.00 0.35 8.00
C LYS A 179 -3.88 -0.49 6.74
N PRO A 180 -2.82 -1.31 6.60
CA PRO A 180 -2.71 -2.19 5.45
C PRO A 180 -3.76 -3.29 5.52
N VAL A 181 -4.41 -3.57 4.39
CA VAL A 181 -5.56 -4.47 4.29
C VAL A 181 -5.44 -5.36 3.06
N LEU A 182 -5.62 -6.66 3.29
CA LEU A 182 -5.74 -7.65 2.22
C LEU A 182 -7.17 -7.79 1.74
N ARG A 183 -8.14 -7.74 2.67
CA ARG A 183 -9.58 -7.86 2.43
C ARG A 183 -10.35 -6.95 3.38
N PHE A 184 -11.56 -6.58 2.95
CA PHE A 184 -12.55 -5.91 3.79
C PHE A 184 -13.63 -6.95 4.15
N HIS A 185 -13.96 -7.05 5.44
CA HIS A 185 -14.85 -8.07 6.01
C HIS A 185 -15.97 -7.42 6.80
#